data_AF-A0A971FK18-F1
#
_entry.id   AF-A0A971FK18-F1
#
_cell.length_a   1.000
_cell.length_b   1.000
_cell.length_c   1.000
_cell.angle_alpha   90.00
_cell.angle_beta   90.00
_cell.angle_gamma   90.00
#
_symmetry.space_group_name_H-M   'P 1'
#
loop_
_entity.id
_entity.type
_entity.pdbx_description
1 polymer ?
#
loop_
_entity_poly.entity_id
_entity_poly.type
_entity_poly.pdbx_seq_one_letter_code
_entity_poly.pdbx_strand_id
1 'polypeptide(L)'
;MLFFSGLINTWPLCLAFCVFFGAASCAAWWFPWRKWACTIPSTPIFIVFTVLWVITMGICLTFADSPFLNLSKVAIDWLFMLFTFLGIPLTIPLLTGAVWTLAHGVRGERTPIAGLLLVMLAGLGLGCAASNIHDIVWCGIITKGYTVPYKAGGDLLAFATVGQWFGIPEEVLYDYAALGPCTFIMVLGELVFASTCFGRLYRLALR
;
A
#
# COMPACT_ATOMS: atom_id res chain seq x y z
N MET A 1 11.52 -14.87 -21.76
CA MET A 1 10.63 -13.87 -21.12
C MET A 1 11.23 -13.52 -19.76
N LEU A 2 11.85 -12.34 -19.62
CA LEU A 2 12.49 -11.96 -18.35
C LEU A 2 11.47 -11.84 -17.22
N PHE A 3 10.22 -11.49 -17.52
CA PHE A 3 9.12 -11.46 -16.54
C PHE A 3 8.94 -12.80 -15.80
N PHE A 4 8.80 -13.92 -16.53
CA PHE A 4 8.65 -15.23 -15.90
C PHE A 4 9.93 -15.72 -15.21
N SER A 5 11.10 -15.39 -15.77
CA SER A 5 12.38 -15.68 -15.12
C SER A 5 12.52 -14.90 -13.80
N GLY A 6 12.11 -13.63 -13.77
CA GLY A 6 12.07 -12.80 -12.58
C GLY A 6 11.15 -13.37 -11.52
N LEU A 7 9.95 -13.83 -11.93
CA LEU A 7 9.01 -14.50 -11.03
C LEU A 7 9.59 -15.80 -10.44
N ILE A 8 10.26 -16.61 -11.25
CA ILE A 8 10.96 -17.82 -10.76
C ILE A 8 12.09 -17.44 -9.81
N ASN A 9 12.86 -16.39 -10.08
CA ASN A 9 13.99 -16.02 -9.22
C ASN A 9 13.55 -15.30 -7.93
N THR A 10 12.37 -14.69 -7.92
CA THR A 10 11.80 -13.98 -6.77
C THR A 10 10.62 -14.72 -6.13
N TRP A 11 10.42 -16.00 -6.48
CA TRP A 11 9.29 -16.81 -6.01
C TRP A 11 9.13 -16.89 -4.49
N PRO A 12 10.20 -16.93 -3.65
CA PRO A 12 10.02 -17.01 -2.21
C PRO A 12 9.43 -15.72 -1.65
N LEU A 13 9.83 -14.58 -2.21
CA LEU A 13 9.29 -13.26 -1.86
C LEU A 13 7.84 -13.12 -2.33
N CYS A 14 7.52 -13.60 -3.54
CA CYS A 14 6.14 -13.65 -4.05
C CYS A 14 5.23 -14.49 -3.13
N LEU A 15 5.70 -15.66 -2.68
CA LEU A 15 4.96 -16.48 -1.73
C LEU A 15 4.79 -15.80 -0.38
N ALA A 16 5.80 -15.11 0.13
CA ALA A 16 5.70 -14.34 1.37
C ALA A 16 4.59 -13.27 1.26
N PHE A 17 4.50 -12.55 0.14
CA PHE A 17 3.41 -11.62 -0.12
C PHE A 17 2.04 -12.31 -0.18
N CYS A 18 1.93 -13.43 -0.90
CA CYS A 18 0.69 -14.22 -0.93
C CYS A 18 0.23 -14.65 0.46
N VAL A 19 1.16 -15.16 1.29
CA VAL A 19 0.86 -15.58 2.66
C VAL A 19 0.45 -14.38 3.53
N PHE A 20 1.17 -13.26 3.42
CA PHE A 20 0.88 -12.04 4.17
C PHE A 20 -0.51 -11.48 3.85
N PHE A 21 -0.81 -11.23 2.57
CA PHE A 21 -2.12 -10.69 2.17
C PHE A 21 -3.25 -11.70 2.36
N GLY A 22 -2.97 -12.99 2.20
CA GLY A 22 -3.91 -14.06 2.57
C GLY A 22 -4.27 -14.01 4.05
N ALA A 23 -3.26 -13.95 4.93
CA ALA A 23 -3.46 -13.85 6.38
C ALA A 23 -4.19 -12.56 6.77
N ALA A 24 -3.80 -11.41 6.20
CA ALA A 24 -4.45 -10.12 6.43
C ALA A 24 -5.92 -10.14 5.99
N SER A 25 -6.22 -10.73 4.83
CA SER A 25 -7.59 -10.88 4.31
C SER A 25 -8.43 -11.81 5.19
N CYS A 26 -7.87 -12.95 5.61
CA CYS A 26 -8.50 -13.87 6.56
C CYS A 26 -8.79 -13.17 7.89
N ALA A 27 -7.83 -12.40 8.42
CA ALA A 27 -8.01 -11.62 9.63
C ALA A 27 -9.13 -10.58 9.46
N ALA A 28 -9.12 -9.79 8.39
CA ALA A 28 -10.18 -8.82 8.10
C ALA A 28 -11.55 -9.49 7.94
N TRP A 29 -11.63 -10.68 7.35
CA TRP A 29 -12.89 -11.38 7.16
C TRP A 29 -13.45 -11.97 8.47
N TRP A 30 -12.62 -12.66 9.24
CA TRP A 30 -13.02 -13.40 10.44
C TRP A 30 -13.00 -12.58 11.72
N PHE A 31 -12.40 -11.39 11.72
CA PHE A 31 -12.42 -10.52 12.89
C PHE A 31 -13.88 -10.26 13.34
N PRO A 32 -14.17 -10.29 14.65
CA PRO A 32 -15.52 -10.18 15.18
C PRO A 32 -16.00 -8.72 15.20
N TRP A 33 -16.02 -8.06 14.04
CA TRP A 33 -16.41 -6.66 13.85
C TRP A 33 -17.74 -6.28 14.50
N ARG A 34 -18.67 -7.23 14.65
CA ARG A 34 -19.95 -6.99 15.33
C ARG A 34 -19.83 -6.66 16.81
N LYS A 35 -18.78 -7.17 17.47
CA LYS A 35 -18.50 -6.83 18.87
C LYS A 35 -18.11 -5.35 19.03
N TRP A 36 -17.84 -4.67 17.91
CA TRP A 36 -17.47 -3.26 17.82
C TRP A 36 -18.63 -2.40 17.29
N ALA A 37 -19.84 -2.63 17.80
CA ALA A 37 -21.07 -1.91 17.42
C ALA A 37 -21.10 -0.43 17.87
N CYS A 38 -20.00 0.09 18.40
CA CYS A 38 -19.90 1.47 18.85
C CYS A 38 -19.96 2.45 17.67
N THR A 39 -20.54 3.62 17.92
CA THR A 39 -20.64 4.71 16.94
C THR A 39 -20.00 5.99 17.47
N ILE A 40 -19.39 6.76 16.58
CA ILE A 40 -18.72 8.03 16.89
C ILE A 40 -19.38 9.20 16.17
N PRO A 41 -19.25 10.43 16.69
CA PRO A 41 -19.76 11.63 16.02
C PRO A 41 -19.06 11.81 14.66
N SER A 42 -19.83 11.86 13.58
CA SER A 42 -19.29 11.86 12.22
C SER A 42 -18.52 13.15 11.87
N THR A 43 -19.10 14.32 12.11
CA THR A 43 -18.50 15.62 11.73
C THR A 43 -17.17 15.92 12.44
N PRO A 44 -17.04 15.73 13.77
CA PRO A 44 -15.75 15.91 14.44
C PRO A 44 -14.65 14.98 13.90
N ILE A 45 -15.00 13.72 13.60
CA ILE A 45 -14.04 12.74 13.11
C ILE A 45 -13.61 13.06 11.67
N PHE A 46 -14.54 13.51 10.82
CA PHE A 46 -14.21 14.03 9.49
C PHE A 46 -13.16 15.15 9.56
N ILE A 47 -13.36 16.12 10.44
CA ILE A 47 -12.42 17.24 10.63
C ILE A 47 -11.05 16.72 11.08
N VAL A 48 -11.02 15.87 12.11
CA VAL A 48 -9.77 15.30 12.64
C VAL A 48 -9.00 14.54 11.57
N PHE A 49 -9.68 13.65 10.84
CA PHE A 49 -9.04 12.87 9.77
C PHE A 49 -8.57 13.74 8.61
N THR A 50 -9.32 14.77 8.24
CA THR A 50 -8.91 15.72 7.20
C THR A 50 -7.66 16.49 7.62
N VAL A 51 -7.62 17.02 8.84
CA VAL A 51 -6.46 17.76 9.36
C VAL A 51 -5.23 16.84 9.43
N LEU A 52 -5.38 15.64 9.99
CA LEU A 52 -4.29 14.67 10.07
C LEU A 52 -3.81 14.26 8.68
N TRP A 53 -4.73 14.05 7.72
CA TRP A 53 -4.37 13.73 6.35
C TRP A 53 -3.59 14.86 5.69
N VAL A 54 -4.03 16.12 5.80
CA VAL A 54 -3.31 17.27 5.23
C VAL A 54 -1.89 17.38 5.81
N ILE A 55 -1.74 17.25 7.13
CA ILE A 55 -0.43 17.32 7.80
C ILE A 55 0.47 16.17 7.32
N THR A 56 -0.02 14.94 7.39
CA THR A 56 0.78 13.74 7.05
C THR A 56 1.14 13.71 5.56
N MET A 57 0.20 14.04 4.68
CA MET A 57 0.44 14.15 3.24
C MET A 57 1.41 15.29 2.93
N GLY A 58 1.28 16.45 3.57
CA GLY A 58 2.22 17.56 3.42
C GLY A 58 3.65 17.17 3.82
N ILE A 59 3.81 16.43 4.91
CA ILE A 59 5.10 15.86 5.33
C ILE A 59 5.64 14.90 4.27
N CYS A 60 4.82 13.97 3.79
CA CYS A 60 5.23 13.00 2.76
C CYS A 60 5.69 13.71 1.48
N LEU A 61 4.92 14.69 1.00
CA LEU A 61 5.25 15.44 -0.22
C LEU A 61 6.51 16.30 -0.05
N THR A 62 6.73 16.89 1.13
CA THR A 62 7.94 17.66 1.42
C THR A 62 9.20 16.80 1.28
N PHE A 63 9.17 15.59 1.82
CA PHE A 63 10.30 14.67 1.76
C PHE A 63 10.41 13.89 0.44
N ALA A 64 9.33 13.81 -0.34
CA ALA A 64 9.35 13.19 -1.66
C ALA A 64 9.99 14.09 -2.73
N ASP A 65 9.67 15.39 -2.76
CA ASP A 65 10.10 16.25 -3.87
C ASP A 65 11.53 16.81 -3.69
N SER A 66 11.85 17.28 -2.48
CA SER A 66 13.19 17.76 -2.13
C SER A 66 13.31 17.87 -0.62
N PRO A 67 13.85 16.85 0.07
CA PRO A 67 14.23 17.03 1.47
C PRO A 67 15.34 18.08 1.47
N PHE A 68 15.04 19.34 1.80
CA PHE A 68 16.02 20.43 1.97
C PHE A 68 16.89 20.19 3.22
N LEU A 69 17.43 18.98 3.34
CA LEU A 69 18.19 18.44 4.44
C LEU A 69 19.61 18.19 3.96
N ASN A 70 20.60 18.59 4.76
CA ASN A 70 22.01 18.35 4.45
C ASN A 70 22.37 16.90 4.78
N LEU A 71 21.93 15.96 3.93
CA LEU A 71 22.11 14.52 4.07
C LEU A 71 22.89 13.93 2.89
N SER A 72 23.42 12.72 3.06
CA SER A 72 24.03 11.98 1.96
C SER A 72 22.99 11.62 0.90
N LYS A 73 23.43 11.46 -0.36
CA LYS A 73 22.54 11.06 -1.47
C LYS A 73 21.75 9.78 -1.14
N VAL A 74 22.43 8.78 -0.57
CA VAL A 74 21.80 7.52 -0.16
C VAL A 74 20.66 7.77 0.84
N ALA A 75 20.86 8.63 1.84
CA ALA A 75 19.81 8.95 2.80
C ALA A 75 18.63 9.71 2.18
N ILE A 76 18.89 10.57 1.19
CA ILE A 76 17.84 11.25 0.41
C ILE A 76 17.02 10.24 -0.40
N ASP A 77 17.68 9.29 -1.08
CA ASP A 77 17.01 8.24 -1.86
C ASP A 77 16.13 7.36 -0.94
N TRP A 78 16.61 7.02 0.27
CA TRP A 78 15.82 6.32 1.28
C TRP A 78 14.60 7.11 1.76
N LEU A 79 14.74 8.41 2.00
CA LEU A 79 13.63 9.28 2.41
C LEU A 79 12.59 9.35 1.29
N PHE A 80 13.04 9.59 0.06
CA PHE A 80 12.17 9.56 -1.11
C PHE A 80 11.40 8.25 -1.20
N MET A 81 12.10 7.10 -1.10
CA MET A 81 11.44 5.81 -1.19
C MET A 81 10.42 5.59 -0.06
N LEU A 82 10.81 5.89 1.18
CA LEU A 82 9.97 5.70 2.35
C LEU A 82 8.71 6.57 2.25
N PHE A 83 8.83 7.85 1.94
CA PHE A 83 7.69 8.76 1.92
C PHE A 83 6.81 8.59 0.68
N THR A 84 7.39 8.26 -0.47
CA THR A 84 6.64 8.09 -1.72
C THR A 84 5.93 6.73 -1.77
N PHE A 85 6.65 5.63 -1.51
CA PHE A 85 6.12 4.28 -1.70
C PHE A 85 5.45 3.69 -0.47
N LEU A 86 5.74 4.19 0.74
CA LEU A 86 5.08 3.76 1.96
C LEU A 86 4.28 4.88 2.62
N GLY A 87 4.85 6.08 2.73
CA GLY A 87 4.24 7.23 3.40
C GLY A 87 2.91 7.64 2.77
N ILE A 88 2.90 7.94 1.47
CA ILE A 88 1.68 8.35 0.74
C ILE A 88 0.57 7.27 0.88
N PRO A 89 0.81 5.97 0.60
CA PRO A 89 -0.19 4.93 0.84
C PRO A 89 -0.73 4.89 2.27
N LEU A 90 0.12 5.08 3.28
CA LEU A 90 -0.29 5.12 4.69
C LEU A 90 -1.17 6.33 5.05
N THR A 91 -1.17 7.39 4.23
CA THR A 91 -2.11 8.52 4.42
C THR A 91 -3.51 8.23 3.86
N ILE A 92 -3.65 7.34 2.87
CA ILE A 92 -4.92 7.04 2.20
C ILE A 92 -6.03 6.54 3.16
N PRO A 93 -5.74 5.74 4.20
CA PRO A 93 -6.70 5.42 5.26
C PRO A 93 -7.35 6.65 5.92
N LEU A 94 -6.58 7.71 6.16
CA LEU A 94 -7.12 8.94 6.77
C LEU A 94 -8.11 9.61 5.82
N LEU A 95 -7.75 9.75 4.54
CA LEU A 95 -8.62 10.34 3.53
C LEU A 95 -9.91 9.52 3.33
N THR A 96 -9.79 8.20 3.20
CA THR A 96 -10.94 7.30 3.03
C THR A 96 -11.86 7.32 4.26
N GLY A 97 -11.29 7.33 5.47
CA GLY A 97 -12.05 7.52 6.69
C GLY A 97 -12.75 8.88 6.77
N ALA A 98 -12.09 9.96 6.33
CA ALA A 98 -12.68 11.29 6.27
C ALA A 98 -13.89 11.32 5.32
N VAL A 99 -13.75 10.78 4.10
CA VAL A 99 -14.85 10.70 3.13
C VAL A 99 -16.02 9.86 3.68
N TRP A 100 -15.72 8.72 4.33
CA TRP A 100 -16.74 7.86 4.92
C TRP A 100 -17.53 8.57 6.03
N THR A 101 -16.82 9.22 6.95
CA THR A 101 -17.42 9.95 8.06
C THR A 101 -18.22 11.16 7.57
N LEU A 102 -17.75 11.87 6.55
CA LEU A 102 -18.49 12.94 5.89
C LEU A 102 -19.83 12.43 5.32
N ALA A 103 -19.80 11.29 4.62
CA ALA A 103 -21.01 10.70 4.03
C ALA A 103 -22.07 10.32 5.08
N HIS A 104 -21.67 9.84 6.26
CA HIS A 104 -22.59 9.66 7.39
C HIS A 104 -23.04 11.00 7.99
N GLY A 105 -22.13 11.96 8.16
CA GLY A 105 -22.43 13.28 8.71
C GLY A 105 -23.47 14.05 7.90
N VAL A 106 -23.37 14.03 6.56
CA VAL A 106 -24.34 14.67 5.65
C VAL A 106 -25.75 14.06 5.78
N ARG A 107 -25.85 12.78 6.19
CA ARG A 107 -27.12 12.10 6.47
C ARG A 107 -27.63 12.31 7.90
N GLY A 108 -26.91 13.07 8.73
CA GLY A 108 -27.23 13.23 10.15
C GLY A 108 -26.98 11.97 10.97
N GLU A 109 -26.22 11.01 10.45
CA GLU A 109 -25.94 9.73 11.08
C GLU A 109 -24.63 9.77 11.87
N ARG A 110 -24.53 8.94 12.91
CA ARG A 110 -23.25 8.64 13.58
C ARG A 110 -22.50 7.56 12.78
N THR A 111 -21.18 7.64 12.76
CA THR A 111 -20.35 6.70 12.01
C THR A 111 -20.10 5.43 12.82
N PRO A 112 -20.41 4.23 12.32
CA PRO A 112 -20.05 2.97 12.97
C PRO A 112 -18.54 2.73 12.92
N ILE A 113 -17.89 2.45 14.07
CA ILE A 113 -16.43 2.25 14.15
C ILE A 113 -15.99 1.06 13.30
N ALA A 114 -16.72 -0.06 13.36
CA ALA A 114 -16.41 -1.25 12.58
C ALA A 114 -16.40 -0.96 11.06
N GLY A 115 -17.39 -0.19 10.59
CA GLY A 115 -17.47 0.19 9.18
C GLY A 115 -16.34 1.14 8.78
N LEU A 116 -16.04 2.11 9.64
CA LEU A 116 -14.93 3.05 9.45
C LEU A 116 -13.59 2.33 9.30
N LEU A 117 -13.26 1.44 10.23
CA LEU A 117 -11.99 0.69 10.19
C LEU A 117 -11.87 -0.16 8.93
N LEU A 118 -12.95 -0.84 8.52
CA LEU A 118 -12.95 -1.64 7.28
C LEU A 118 -12.72 -0.78 6.04
N VAL A 119 -13.33 0.41 5.97
CA VAL A 119 -13.12 1.34 4.84
C VAL A 119 -11.71 1.89 4.84
N MET A 120 -11.16 2.23 6.02
CA MET A 120 -9.77 2.69 6.14
C MET A 120 -8.77 1.61 5.72
N LEU A 121 -8.99 0.35 6.11
CA LEU A 121 -8.17 -0.79 5.68
C LEU A 121 -8.30 -1.06 4.18
N ALA A 122 -9.51 -0.96 3.63
CA ALA A 122 -9.72 -1.06 2.19
C ALA A 122 -8.99 0.07 1.44
N GLY A 123 -9.06 1.29 1.99
CA GLY A 123 -8.30 2.45 1.51
C GLY A 123 -6.79 2.23 1.52
N LEU A 124 -6.25 1.60 2.57
CA LEU A 124 -4.84 1.22 2.62
C LEU A 124 -4.49 0.30 1.45
N GLY A 125 -5.25 -0.80 1.27
CA GLY A 125 -5.01 -1.75 0.19
C GLY A 125 -5.08 -1.09 -1.19
N LEU A 126 -6.08 -0.23 -1.44
CA LEU A 126 -6.17 0.51 -2.70
C LEU A 126 -5.04 1.52 -2.88
N GLY A 127 -4.61 2.20 -1.81
CA GLY A 127 -3.50 3.15 -1.83
C GLY A 127 -2.17 2.47 -2.19
N CYS A 128 -1.87 1.34 -1.54
CA CYS A 128 -0.68 0.55 -1.86
C CYS A 128 -0.75 -0.01 -3.28
N ALA A 129 -1.91 -0.54 -3.70
CA ALA A 129 -2.11 -1.06 -5.05
C ALA A 129 -1.89 0.02 -6.11
N ALA A 130 -2.40 1.24 -5.91
CA ALA A 130 -2.21 2.34 -6.84
C ALA A 130 -0.72 2.71 -6.98
N SER A 131 0.02 2.78 -5.87
CA SER A 131 1.46 3.01 -5.87
C SER A 131 2.22 1.90 -6.62
N ASN A 132 1.91 0.65 -6.32
CA ASN A 132 2.61 -0.50 -6.90
C ASN A 132 2.24 -0.73 -8.37
N ILE A 133 1.02 -0.37 -8.82
CA ILE A 133 0.63 -0.38 -10.24
C ILE A 133 1.48 0.62 -11.02
N HIS A 134 1.69 1.82 -10.48
CA HIS A 134 2.59 2.80 -11.07
C HIS A 134 3.99 2.18 -11.28
N ASP A 135 4.50 1.45 -10.29
CA ASP A 135 5.82 0.82 -10.39
C ASP A 135 5.88 -0.29 -11.44
N ILE A 136 4.85 -1.13 -11.55
CA ILE A 136 4.75 -2.15 -12.61
C ILE A 136 4.79 -1.49 -14.00
N VAL A 137 4.05 -0.39 -14.18
CA VAL A 137 3.99 0.32 -15.45
C VAL A 137 5.35 0.97 -15.75
N TRP A 138 5.94 1.66 -14.78
CA TRP A 138 7.25 2.30 -14.91
C TRP A 138 8.34 1.29 -15.24
N CYS A 139 8.44 0.21 -14.47
CA CYS A 139 9.36 -0.90 -14.72
C CYS A 139 9.15 -1.48 -16.11
N GLY A 140 7.90 -1.67 -16.53
CA GLY A 140 7.55 -2.15 -17.87
C GLY A 140 8.05 -1.21 -18.97
N ILE A 141 7.88 0.11 -18.83
CA ILE A 141 8.32 1.09 -19.83
C ILE A 141 9.85 1.08 -19.97
N ILE A 142 10.59 1.18 -18.86
CA ILE A 142 12.07 1.28 -18.90
C ILE A 142 12.73 -0.02 -19.38
N THR A 143 12.08 -1.17 -19.17
CA THR A 143 12.55 -2.49 -19.62
C THR A 143 12.00 -2.92 -20.99
N LYS A 144 11.34 -2.00 -21.72
CA LYS A 144 10.68 -2.27 -23.01
C LYS A 144 9.74 -3.47 -22.96
N GLY A 145 8.83 -3.46 -22.00
CA GLY A 145 7.88 -4.53 -21.74
C GLY A 145 8.53 -5.78 -21.15
N TYR A 146 9.47 -5.62 -20.20
CA TYR A 146 10.17 -6.74 -19.55
C TYR A 146 10.94 -7.64 -20.52
N THR A 147 11.51 -7.04 -21.56
CA THR A 147 12.30 -7.74 -22.58
C THR A 147 13.80 -7.47 -22.46
N VAL A 148 14.18 -6.40 -21.76
CA VAL A 148 15.58 -5.98 -21.55
C VAL A 148 15.81 -5.73 -20.05
N PRO A 149 16.92 -6.22 -19.45
CA PRO A 149 17.25 -5.92 -18.07
C PRO A 149 17.55 -4.42 -17.89
N TYR A 150 17.18 -3.86 -16.74
CA TYR A 150 17.49 -2.48 -16.39
C TYR A 150 17.94 -2.44 -14.94
N LYS A 151 19.23 -2.17 -14.73
CA LYS A 151 19.80 -2.07 -13.39
C LYS A 151 19.16 -0.90 -12.65
N ALA A 152 18.42 -1.21 -11.60
CA ALA A 152 18.06 -0.24 -10.60
C ALA A 152 19.28 0.00 -9.72
N GLY A 153 19.62 1.26 -9.44
CA GLY A 153 20.69 1.57 -8.49
C GLY A 153 20.20 1.42 -7.05
N GLY A 154 20.54 2.39 -6.20
CA GLY A 154 20.04 2.46 -4.81
C GLY A 154 18.52 2.54 -4.67
N ASP A 155 17.81 2.82 -5.77
CA ASP A 155 16.35 2.94 -5.87
C ASP A 155 15.58 1.64 -5.54
N LEU A 156 16.25 0.49 -5.45
CA LEU A 156 15.65 -0.78 -5.01
C LEU A 156 16.31 -1.35 -3.75
N LEU A 157 17.16 -0.58 -3.06
CA LEU A 157 17.94 -1.05 -1.92
C LEU A 157 17.05 -1.63 -0.78
N ALA A 158 15.87 -1.07 -0.56
CA ALA A 158 14.91 -1.60 0.43
C ALA A 158 14.38 -2.99 0.02
N PHE A 159 13.93 -3.12 -1.23
CA PHE A 159 13.47 -4.39 -1.79
C PHE A 159 14.60 -5.41 -1.84
N ALA A 160 15.82 -4.98 -2.15
CA ALA A 160 16.99 -5.84 -2.13
C ALA A 160 17.34 -6.31 -0.72
N THR A 161 17.26 -5.44 0.27
CA THR A 161 17.50 -5.81 1.68
C THR A 161 16.50 -6.87 2.15
N VAL A 162 15.22 -6.71 1.82
CA VAL A 162 14.19 -7.70 2.17
C VAL A 162 14.38 -8.99 1.36
N GLY A 163 14.65 -8.89 0.06
CA GLY A 163 14.87 -10.06 -0.80
C GLY A 163 16.09 -10.88 -0.40
N GLN A 164 17.14 -10.25 0.13
CA GLN A 164 18.31 -10.94 0.69
C GLN A 164 17.95 -11.80 1.90
N TRP A 165 16.95 -11.44 2.72
CA TRP A 165 16.46 -12.31 3.80
C TRP A 165 15.85 -13.63 3.29
N PHE A 166 15.42 -13.65 2.03
CA PHE A 166 14.93 -14.84 1.34
C PHE A 166 16.00 -15.54 0.49
N GLY A 167 17.27 -15.13 0.60
CA GLY A 167 18.39 -15.71 -0.14
C GLY A 167 18.40 -15.37 -1.63
N ILE A 168 17.68 -14.33 -2.06
CA ILE A 168 17.65 -13.93 -3.48
C ILE A 168 18.94 -13.13 -3.78
N PRO A 169 19.67 -13.46 -4.87
CA PRO A 169 20.89 -12.75 -5.23
C PRO A 169 20.66 -11.26 -5.49
N GLU A 170 21.65 -10.44 -5.10
CA GLU A 170 21.59 -8.99 -5.26
C GLU A 170 21.40 -8.57 -6.72
N GLU A 171 22.08 -9.24 -7.65
CA GLU A 171 21.96 -9.01 -9.09
C GLU A 171 20.53 -9.19 -9.65
N VAL A 172 19.71 -10.04 -9.00
CA VAL A 172 18.29 -10.20 -9.35
C VAL A 172 17.45 -9.10 -8.72
N LEU A 173 17.77 -8.69 -7.50
CA LEU A 173 17.01 -7.68 -6.75
C LEU A 173 17.30 -6.24 -7.19
N TYR A 174 18.37 -6.01 -7.93
CA TYR A 174 18.70 -4.71 -8.52
C TYR A 174 18.37 -4.66 -10.03
N ASP A 175 17.44 -5.50 -10.51
CA ASP A 175 16.91 -5.44 -11.87
C ASP A 175 15.40 -5.18 -11.85
N TYR A 176 14.97 -4.04 -12.41
CA TYR A 176 13.55 -3.71 -12.52
C TYR A 176 12.76 -4.75 -13.35
N ALA A 177 13.44 -5.43 -14.30
CA ALA A 177 12.80 -6.48 -15.08
C ALA A 177 12.48 -7.72 -14.24
N ALA A 178 13.24 -7.96 -13.16
CA ALA A 178 13.07 -9.10 -12.27
C ALA A 178 12.09 -8.83 -11.11
N LEU A 179 11.96 -7.57 -10.69
CA LEU A 179 11.08 -7.18 -9.57
C LEU A 179 9.65 -6.82 -9.97
N GLY A 180 9.40 -6.34 -11.19
CA GLY A 180 8.03 -6.05 -11.65
C GLY A 180 7.03 -7.22 -11.52
N PRO A 181 7.40 -8.49 -11.79
CA PRO A 181 6.55 -9.65 -11.50
C PRO A 181 6.21 -9.82 -10.01
N CYS A 182 7.14 -9.50 -9.11
CA CYS A 182 6.92 -9.58 -7.67
C CYS A 182 5.96 -8.47 -7.21
N THR A 183 6.15 -7.24 -7.72
CA THR A 183 5.22 -6.12 -7.51
C THR A 183 3.82 -6.44 -8.04
N PHE A 184 3.71 -7.17 -9.16
CA PHE A 184 2.42 -7.65 -9.66
C PHE A 184 1.69 -8.56 -8.67
N ILE A 185 2.38 -9.52 -8.05
CA ILE A 185 1.79 -10.37 -7.00
C ILE A 185 1.37 -9.56 -5.78
N MET A 186 2.18 -8.57 -5.39
CA MET A 186 1.85 -7.64 -4.30
C MET A 186 0.56 -6.85 -4.60
N VAL A 187 0.43 -6.26 -5.79
CA VAL A 187 -0.80 -5.56 -6.24
C VAL A 187 -2.03 -6.47 -6.17
N LEU A 188 -1.92 -7.71 -6.65
CA LEU A 188 -3.03 -8.65 -6.57
C LEU A 188 -3.44 -8.91 -5.10
N GLY A 189 -2.47 -9.11 -4.21
CA GLY A 189 -2.71 -9.29 -2.78
C GLY A 189 -3.41 -8.09 -2.15
N GLU A 190 -2.98 -6.87 -2.49
CA GLU A 190 -3.54 -5.61 -2.01
C GLU A 190 -4.99 -5.40 -2.47
N LEU A 191 -5.27 -5.69 -3.74
CA LEU A 191 -6.63 -5.63 -4.30
C LEU A 191 -7.55 -6.68 -3.68
N VAL A 192 -7.05 -7.90 -3.43
CA VAL A 192 -7.80 -8.96 -2.73
C VAL A 192 -8.11 -8.53 -1.30
N PHE A 193 -7.13 -7.95 -0.59
CA PHE A 193 -7.32 -7.44 0.76
C PHE A 193 -8.38 -6.34 0.80
N ALA A 194 -8.28 -5.34 -0.07
CA ALA A 194 -9.25 -4.26 -0.17
C ALA A 194 -10.66 -4.78 -0.49
N SER A 195 -10.77 -5.70 -1.45
CA SER A 195 -12.03 -6.36 -1.82
C SER A 195 -12.64 -7.13 -0.66
N THR A 196 -11.80 -7.80 0.14
CA THR A 196 -12.24 -8.54 1.33
C THR A 196 -12.78 -7.60 2.40
N CYS A 197 -12.12 -6.45 2.63
CA CYS A 197 -12.60 -5.42 3.54
C CYS A 197 -13.95 -4.85 3.11
N PHE A 198 -14.14 -4.51 1.83
CA PHE A 198 -15.42 -4.05 1.30
C PHE A 198 -16.51 -5.13 1.34
N GLY A 199 -16.18 -6.36 0.96
CA GLY A 199 -17.12 -7.48 1.05
C GLY A 199 -17.57 -7.73 2.49
N ARG A 200 -16.66 -7.56 3.46
CA ARG A 200 -16.99 -7.66 4.88
C ARG A 200 -17.87 -6.51 5.34
N LEU A 201 -17.58 -5.28 4.93
CA LEU A 201 -18.39 -4.09 5.20
C LEU A 201 -19.83 -4.28 4.68
N TYR A 202 -19.98 -4.72 3.44
CA TYR A 202 -21.28 -4.99 2.83
C TYR A 202 -22.07 -6.03 3.62
N ARG A 203 -21.41 -7.13 4.06
CA ARG A 203 -22.03 -8.17 4.88
C ARG A 203 -22.46 -7.68 6.27
N LEU A 204 -21.80 -6.66 6.81
CA LEU A 204 -22.21 -6.01 8.07
C LEU A 204 -23.43 -5.11 7.87
N ALA A 205 -23.58 -4.47 6.70
CA ALA A 205 -24.72 -3.61 6.40
C ALA A 205 -26.02 -4.37 6.10
N LEU A 206 -25.93 -5.61 5.58
CA LEU A 206 -27.10 -6.44 5.25
C LEU A 206 -27.77 -7.15 6.43
N ARG A 207 -27.25 -7.02 7.65
CA ARG A 207 -27.72 -7.77 8.83
C ARG A 207 -28.01 -6.83 9.98
#